data_AF-A0A495V5Q0-F1
#
_entry.id   AF-A0A495V5Q0-F1
#
_cell.length_a   1.000
_cell.length_b   1.000
_cell.length_c   1.000
_cell.angle_alpha   90.00
_cell.angle_beta   90.00
_cell.angle_gamma   90.00
#
_symmetry.space_group_name_H-M   'P 1'
#
loop_
_entity.id
_entity.type
_entity.pdbx_description
1 polymer ?
#
loop_
_entity_poly.entity_id
_entity_poly.type
_entity_poly.pdbx_seq_one_letter_code
_entity_poly.pdbx_strand_id
1 'polypeptide(L)'
;MNFVSISNRTAVAAVLLSVLPNSSVVATEAVVTAQVNRVLVTADSTYGGCMAALSVNPQETLPACLPDWVSFSCSGHFTDAVRGFRMLDQAQLALATNKSVMVVVDDSRRHNGYCFASRIDVHR
;
A
#
# COMPACT_ATOMS: atom_id res chain seq x y z
N MET A 1 -2.72 -69.12 -21.09
CA MET A 1 -3.26 -69.02 -22.47
C MET A 1 -3.81 -67.62 -22.66
N ASN A 2 -2.99 -66.72 -23.22
CA ASN A 2 -3.30 -65.76 -24.29
C ASN A 2 -2.22 -64.67 -24.30
N PHE A 3 -1.40 -64.74 -25.34
CA PHE A 3 -0.48 -63.70 -25.77
C PHE A 3 -1.27 -62.65 -26.54
N VAL A 4 -1.15 -61.37 -26.16
CA VAL A 4 -1.34 -60.26 -27.08
C VAL A 4 -0.11 -59.38 -26.97
N SER A 5 0.77 -59.54 -27.96
CA SER A 5 1.93 -58.69 -28.21
C SER A 5 1.50 -57.59 -29.17
N ILE A 6 1.62 -56.32 -28.78
CA ILE A 6 1.53 -55.17 -29.69
C ILE A 6 2.74 -54.27 -29.46
N SER A 7 3.77 -54.62 -30.23
CA SER A 7 4.70 -53.78 -31.01
C SER A 7 4.95 -52.32 -30.61
N ASN A 8 6.21 -52.09 -30.23
CA ASN A 8 6.99 -50.85 -30.24
C ASN A 8 6.71 -49.88 -31.40
N ARG A 9 6.57 -48.59 -31.06
CA ARG A 9 7.35 -47.43 -31.58
C ARG A 9 6.58 -46.14 -31.25
N THR A 10 7.15 -45.29 -30.41
CA THR A 10 7.36 -43.82 -30.63
C THR A 10 7.47 -43.04 -29.32
N ALA A 11 8.46 -42.14 -29.34
CA ALA A 11 8.57 -40.91 -28.56
C ALA A 11 8.69 -41.00 -27.03
N VAL A 12 9.95 -41.05 -26.60
CA VAL A 12 10.41 -40.45 -25.34
C VAL A 12 9.99 -38.96 -25.34
N ALA A 13 9.06 -38.58 -24.46
CA ALA A 13 8.80 -37.19 -24.11
C ALA A 13 8.97 -37.05 -22.60
N ALA A 14 10.19 -36.72 -22.18
CA ALA A 14 10.52 -36.46 -20.79
C ALA A 14 9.75 -35.21 -20.31
N VAL A 15 8.85 -35.44 -19.35
CA VAL A 15 8.10 -34.44 -18.62
C VAL A 15 9.07 -33.65 -17.74
N LEU A 16 9.41 -32.43 -18.14
CA LEU A 16 10.10 -31.43 -17.33
C LEU A 16 9.11 -30.30 -17.02
N LEU A 17 8.22 -30.54 -16.04
CA LEU A 17 7.43 -29.47 -15.42
C LEU A 17 8.36 -28.67 -14.49
N SER A 18 8.87 -27.56 -15.00
CA SER A 18 9.55 -26.54 -14.22
C SER A 18 8.57 -25.88 -13.24
N VAL A 19 8.70 -26.21 -11.96
CA VAL A 19 8.02 -25.52 -10.87
C VAL A 19 8.66 -24.14 -10.71
N LEU A 20 8.00 -23.10 -11.23
CA LEU A 20 8.35 -21.72 -10.92
C LEU A 20 7.87 -21.41 -9.49
N PRO A 21 8.73 -20.95 -8.57
CA PRO A 21 8.28 -20.46 -7.29
C PRO A 21 7.53 -19.14 -7.50
N ASN A 22 6.21 -19.17 -7.36
CA ASN A 22 5.38 -17.97 -7.30
C ASN A 22 5.69 -17.21 -6.01
N SER A 23 6.63 -16.27 -6.05
CA SER A 23 6.86 -15.32 -4.96
C SER A 23 5.73 -14.28 -4.99
N SER A 24 4.59 -14.60 -4.38
CA SER A 24 3.55 -13.61 -4.10
C SER A 24 4.08 -12.62 -3.05
N VAL A 25 4.39 -11.40 -3.48
CA VAL A 25 4.63 -10.26 -2.58
C VAL A 25 3.27 -9.88 -1.99
N VAL A 26 3.10 -10.14 -0.70
CA VAL A 26 1.88 -9.76 0.03
C VAL A 26 1.98 -8.26 0.34
N ALA A 27 1.03 -7.48 -0.19
CA ALA A 27 0.81 -6.10 0.22
C ALA A 27 0.59 -6.06 1.75
N THR A 28 1.35 -5.23 2.45
CA THR A 28 1.24 -5.11 3.91
C THR A 28 0.54 -3.80 4.25
N GLU A 29 -0.59 -3.90 4.94
CA GLU A 29 -1.22 -2.76 5.59
C GLU A 29 -0.74 -2.68 7.03
N ALA A 30 -0.46 -1.46 7.51
CA ALA A 30 -0.14 -1.21 8.90
C ALA A 30 -1.08 -0.16 9.50
N VAL A 31 -1.43 -0.36 10.77
CA VAL A 31 -2.18 0.61 11.56
C VAL A 31 -1.19 1.39 12.42
N VAL A 32 -1.20 2.71 12.27
CA VAL A 32 -0.24 3.61 12.90
C VAL A 32 -0.99 4.64 13.72
N THR A 33 -0.68 4.74 15.01
CA THR A 33 -1.23 5.78 15.89
C THR A 33 -0.17 6.86 16.12
N ALA A 34 -0.48 8.11 15.76
CA ALA A 34 0.48 9.21 15.81
C ALA A 34 -0.21 10.57 15.93
N GLN A 35 0.56 11.61 16.24
CA GLN A 35 0.10 13.00 16.06
C GLN A 35 0.40 13.47 14.63
N VAL A 36 -0.42 14.37 14.10
CA VAL A 36 -0.13 15.05 12.84
C VAL A 36 0.73 16.26 13.15
N ASN A 37 1.95 16.31 12.61
CA ASN A 37 2.89 17.40 12.82
C ASN A 37 2.71 18.50 11.76
N ARG A 38 2.42 18.12 10.52
CA ARG A 38 2.25 19.02 9.36
C ARG A 38 1.31 18.41 8.34
N VAL A 39 0.76 19.26 7.49
CA VAL A 39 0.05 18.85 6.28
C VAL A 39 0.68 19.53 5.06
N LEU A 40 0.57 18.88 3.90
CA LEU A 40 1.04 19.40 2.62
C LEU A 40 -0.06 19.23 1.58
N VAL A 41 -0.26 20.25 0.74
CA VAL A 41 -1.12 20.18 -0.45
C VAL A 41 -0.32 20.73 -1.62
N THR A 42 -0.36 20.03 -2.76
CA THR A 42 0.39 20.38 -3.96
C THR A 42 -0.58 20.62 -5.12
N ALA A 43 -0.38 21.71 -5.86
CA ALA A 43 -1.24 22.06 -7.00
C ALA A 43 -0.96 21.17 -8.23
N ASP A 44 0.25 20.64 -8.34
CA ASP A 44 0.73 19.79 -9.44
C ASP A 44 0.48 18.29 -9.17
N SER A 45 -0.23 17.95 -8.09
CA SER A 45 -0.49 16.56 -7.67
C SER A 45 0.75 15.75 -7.27
N THR A 46 1.91 16.38 -7.06
CA THR A 46 3.11 15.70 -6.57
C THR A 46 2.82 15.04 -5.22
N TYR A 47 3.34 13.81 -5.01
CA TYR A 47 3.09 12.98 -3.83
C TYR A 47 1.62 12.58 -3.63
N GLY A 48 0.82 12.58 -4.71
CA GLY A 48 -0.61 12.28 -4.65
C GLY A 48 -1.47 13.50 -4.31
N GLY A 49 -0.92 14.72 -4.36
CA GLY A 49 -1.67 15.98 -4.21
C GLY A 49 -1.85 16.46 -2.78
N CYS A 50 -1.85 15.56 -1.80
CA CYS A 50 -1.89 15.95 -0.40
C CYS A 50 -1.31 14.88 0.53
N MET A 51 -0.71 15.33 1.63
CA MET A 51 -0.03 14.47 2.60
C MET A 51 -0.18 14.99 4.02
N ALA A 52 0.04 14.12 5.00
CA ALA A 52 0.24 14.47 6.40
C ALA A 52 1.57 13.90 6.91
N ALA A 53 2.31 14.72 7.65
CA ALA A 53 3.48 14.29 8.40
C ALA A 53 3.04 13.78 9.76
N LEU A 54 3.41 12.54 10.10
CA LEU A 54 3.08 11.90 11.37
C LEU A 54 4.25 12.02 12.36
N SER A 55 3.95 11.95 13.65
CA SER A 55 4.96 11.95 14.71
C SER A 55 5.74 10.64 14.82
N VAL A 56 5.26 9.59 14.17
CA VAL A 56 5.93 8.29 14.08
C VAL A 56 6.25 8.01 12.62
N ASN A 57 7.33 7.28 12.39
CA ASN A 57 7.81 7.01 11.05
C ASN A 57 7.12 5.74 10.48
N PRO A 58 6.31 5.85 9.41
CA PRO A 58 5.66 4.68 8.80
C PRO A 58 6.66 3.62 8.33
N GLN A 59 7.89 4.04 7.97
CA GLN A 59 8.95 3.15 7.51
C GLN A 59 9.40 2.13 8.56
N GLU A 60 9.23 2.43 9.86
CA GLU A 60 9.59 1.50 10.94
C GLU A 60 8.71 0.24 10.95
N THR A 61 7.46 0.37 10.48
CA THR A 61 6.52 -0.76 10.37
C THR A 61 6.41 -1.27 8.93
N LEU A 62 6.53 -0.37 7.95
CA LEU A 62 6.44 -0.66 6.52
C LEU A 62 7.73 -0.17 5.81
N PRO A 63 8.79 -1.00 5.74
CA PRO A 63 10.09 -0.59 5.21
C PRO A 63 10.06 -0.07 3.76
N ALA A 64 9.02 -0.41 3.00
CA ALA A 64 8.80 0.04 1.63
C ALA A 64 8.32 1.50 1.51
N CYS A 65 7.91 2.12 2.62
CA CYS A 65 7.46 3.50 2.71
C CYS A 65 8.63 4.46 2.98
N LEU A 66 8.59 5.63 2.37
CA LEU A 66 9.44 6.76 2.80
C LEU A 66 9.01 7.29 4.18
N PRO A 67 9.93 7.93 4.91
CA PRO A 67 9.70 8.31 6.28
C PRO A 67 8.78 9.54 6.43
N ASP A 68 8.28 9.72 7.65
CA ASP A 68 7.54 10.87 8.19
C ASP A 68 6.19 11.18 7.55
N TRP A 69 5.96 10.85 6.28
CA TRP A 69 4.76 11.30 5.55
C TRP A 69 3.93 10.15 5.01
N VAL A 70 2.62 10.38 4.99
CA VAL A 70 1.64 9.52 4.31
C VAL A 70 0.84 10.34 3.30
N SER A 71 0.53 9.76 2.15
CA SER A 71 -0.26 10.40 1.10
C SER A 71 -1.73 10.03 1.21
N PHE A 72 -2.64 10.99 1.08
CA PHE A 72 -4.08 10.71 0.98
C PHE A 72 -4.59 10.63 -0.46
N SER A 73 -3.70 10.76 -1.46
CA SER A 73 -4.04 10.62 -2.88
C SER A 73 -5.19 11.56 -3.32
N CYS A 74 -5.15 12.82 -2.88
CA CYS A 74 -6.08 13.88 -3.33
C CYS A 74 -6.10 14.09 -4.85
N SER A 75 -5.09 13.61 -5.58
CA SER A 75 -5.08 13.61 -7.04
C SER A 75 -6.11 12.67 -7.68
N GLY A 76 -6.69 11.74 -6.90
CA GLY A 76 -7.71 10.81 -7.39
C GLY A 76 -7.19 9.44 -7.83
N HIS A 77 -5.89 9.16 -7.68
CA HIS A 77 -5.26 7.96 -8.26
C HIS A 77 -5.57 6.66 -7.50
N PHE A 78 -5.64 6.72 -6.16
CA PHE A 78 -5.87 5.54 -5.30
C PHE A 78 -7.18 5.59 -4.52
N THR A 79 -7.85 6.73 -4.53
CA THR A 79 -9.16 6.98 -3.93
C THR A 79 -9.82 8.12 -4.69
N ASP A 80 -11.12 8.31 -4.52
CA ASP A 80 -11.81 9.50 -5.06
C ASP A 80 -11.18 10.78 -4.48
N ALA A 81 -10.98 11.80 -5.32
CA ALA A 81 -10.32 13.03 -4.92
C ALA A 81 -11.02 13.71 -3.74
N VAL A 82 -12.36 13.75 -3.74
CA VAL A 82 -13.15 14.32 -2.63
C VAL A 82 -12.88 13.53 -1.35
N ARG A 83 -12.86 12.19 -1.42
CA ARG A 83 -12.49 11.36 -0.26
C ARG A 83 -11.07 11.64 0.25
N GLY A 84 -10.11 11.80 -0.65
CA GLY A 84 -8.73 12.19 -0.30
C GLY A 84 -8.69 13.51 0.49
N PHE A 85 -9.37 14.55 -0.01
CA PHE A 85 -9.48 15.83 0.70
C PHE A 85 -10.21 15.71 2.03
N ARG A 86 -11.23 14.85 2.16
CA ARG A 86 -11.90 14.61 3.46
C ARG A 86 -10.98 13.97 4.49
N MET A 87 -10.06 13.10 4.08
CA MET A 87 -9.04 12.56 4.99
C MET A 87 -8.04 13.64 5.40
N LEU A 88 -7.65 14.51 4.46
CA LEU A 88 -6.82 15.68 4.76
C LEU A 88 -7.50 16.63 5.75
N ASP A 89 -8.80 16.91 5.60
CA ASP A 89 -9.58 17.75 6.52
C ASP A 89 -9.50 17.18 7.96
N GLN A 90 -9.58 15.85 8.11
CA GLN A 90 -9.42 15.20 9.43
C GLN A 90 -8.00 15.36 9.99
N ALA A 91 -6.97 15.23 9.14
CA ALA A 91 -5.58 15.47 9.56
C ALA A 91 -5.35 16.92 10.00
N GLN A 92 -5.94 17.89 9.30
CA GLN A 92 -5.91 19.30 9.67
C GLN A 92 -6.64 19.57 10.99
N LEU A 93 -7.81 18.94 11.20
CA LEU A 93 -8.52 19.01 12.47
C LEU A 93 -7.67 18.48 13.62
N ALA A 94 -7.03 17.32 13.44
CA ALA A 94 -6.16 16.73 14.44
C ALA A 94 -4.94 17.62 14.75
N LEU A 95 -4.32 18.19 13.72
CA LEU A 95 -3.23 19.15 13.85
C LEU A 95 -3.66 20.39 14.64
N ALA A 96 -4.83 20.97 14.32
CA ALA A 96 -5.34 22.16 15.00
C ALA A 96 -5.78 21.91 16.44
N THR A 97 -6.21 20.69 16.75
CA THR A 97 -6.71 20.30 18.09
C THR A 97 -5.68 19.56 18.93
N ASN A 98 -4.47 19.36 18.40
CA ASN A 98 -3.40 18.58 19.02
C ASN A 98 -3.87 17.18 19.47
N LYS A 99 -4.68 16.52 18.63
CA LYS A 99 -5.22 15.18 18.86
C LYS A 99 -4.39 14.12 18.13
N SER A 100 -4.30 12.95 18.73
CA SER A 100 -3.74 11.77 18.06
C SER A 100 -4.71 11.22 17.02
N VAL A 101 -4.16 10.66 15.95
CA VAL A 101 -4.88 9.98 14.89
C VAL A 101 -4.44 8.53 14.78
N MET A 102 -5.37 7.66 14.40
CA MET A 102 -5.06 6.34 13.87
C MET A 102 -5.14 6.40 12.35
N VAL A 103 -4.10 5.92 11.67
CA VAL A 103 -4.00 5.90 10.21
C VAL A 103 -3.75 4.47 9.75
N VAL A 104 -4.49 4.04 8.73
CA VAL A 104 -4.21 2.77 8.04
C VAL A 104 -3.39 3.08 6.79
N VAL A 105 -2.18 2.57 6.74
CA VAL A 105 -1.20 2.81 5.67
C VAL A 105 -1.02 1.53 4.86
N ASP A 106 -1.05 1.65 3.54
CA ASP A 106 -0.89 0.56 2.59
C ASP A 106 0.38 0.77 1.77
N ASP A 107 1.31 -0.19 1.85
CA ASP A 107 2.59 -0.14 1.16
C ASP A 107 2.56 -0.56 -0.31
N SER A 108 1.46 -1.17 -0.77
CA SER A 108 1.28 -1.56 -2.17
C SER A 108 0.95 -0.37 -3.07
N ARG A 109 0.33 0.67 -2.49
CA ARG A 109 -0.07 1.90 -3.17
C ARG A 109 0.81 3.05 -2.73
N ARG A 110 1.66 3.52 -3.64
CA ARG A 110 2.67 4.54 -3.32
C ARG A 110 2.68 5.67 -4.34
N HIS A 111 2.88 6.88 -3.83
CA HIS A 111 3.13 8.09 -4.63
C HIS A 111 4.55 8.57 -4.35
N ASN A 112 5.42 8.52 -5.36
CA ASN A 112 6.82 8.95 -5.25
C ASN A 112 7.58 8.32 -4.06
N GLY A 113 7.23 7.08 -3.70
CA GLY A 113 7.83 6.35 -2.56
C GLY A 113 7.10 6.52 -1.22
N TYR A 114 6.17 7.47 -1.09
CA TYR A 114 5.33 7.61 0.10
C TYR A 114 4.10 6.72 0.00
N CYS A 115 3.74 6.10 1.12
CA CYS A 115 2.63 5.16 1.16
C CYS A 115 1.28 5.86 1.28
N PHE A 116 0.27 5.20 0.72
CA PHE A 116 -1.09 5.67 0.73
C PHE A 116 -1.76 5.37 2.07
N ALA A 117 -2.40 6.38 2.65
CA ALA A 117 -3.27 6.22 3.81
C ALA A 117 -4.72 5.99 3.34
N SER A 118 -5.25 4.80 3.60
CA SER A 118 -6.59 4.38 3.19
C SER A 118 -7.68 4.82 4.16
N ARG A 119 -7.30 5.13 5.41
CA ARG A 119 -8.20 5.53 6.49
C ARG A 119 -7.47 6.41 7.51
N ILE A 120 -8.18 7.39 8.06
CA ILE A 120 -7.75 8.20 9.20
C ILE A 120 -8.92 8.36 10.18
N ASP A 121 -8.64 8.19 11.47
CA ASP A 121 -9.59 8.41 12.56
C ASP A 121 -8.96 9.34 13.60
N VAL A 122 -9.67 10.41 14.00
CA VAL A 122 -9.22 11.33 15.04
C VAL A 122 -9.68 10.82 16.41
N HIS A 123 -8.75 10.60 17.33
CA HIS A 123 -9.08 10.17 18.69
C HIS A 123 -9.57 11.32 19.55
N ARG A 124 -10.45 10.99 20.52
CA ARG A 124 -11.10 11.98 21.40
C ARG A 124 -10.15 12.54 22.44
#